data_AF-A0A3N6B3A2-F1
#
_entry.id   AF-A0A3N6B3A2-F1
#
_cell.length_a   1.000
_cell.length_b   1.000
_cell.length_c   1.000
_cell.angle_alpha   90.00
_cell.angle_beta   90.00
_cell.angle_gamma   90.00
#
_symmetry.space_group_name_H-M   'P 1'
#
loop_
_entity.id
_entity.type
_entity.pdbx_description
1 polymer ?
#
loop_
_entity_poly.entity_id
_entity_poly.type
_entity_poly.pdbx_seq_one_letter_code
_entity_poly.pdbx_strand_id
1 'polypeptide(L)'
;KRKWRDLVTPGTPLPTPWDKDEYERNSQEVQTKRRALRAKDAAESEMNKLLAGELDWSTSFLGGQKFARAVGAFEGASYEPKGLYRPEVDCVMFTRDKVGFCRVCQRAIARIIDMHSR
;
A
#
# COMPACT_ATOMS: atom_id res chain seq x y z
N LYS A 1 13.01 -17.45 9.13
CA LYS A 1 12.14 -18.04 8.06
C LYS A 1 11.79 -16.95 7.05
N ARG A 2 12.11 -17.12 5.76
CA ARG A 2 11.82 -16.12 4.70
C ARG A 2 10.38 -16.31 4.21
N LYS A 3 9.52 -15.30 4.34
CA LYS A 3 8.05 -15.46 4.27
C LYS A 3 7.49 -15.67 2.84
N TRP A 4 8.00 -14.97 1.83
CA TRP A 4 7.51 -15.06 0.43
C TRP A 4 8.63 -15.09 -0.61
N ARG A 5 9.82 -15.58 -0.22
CA ARG A 5 10.99 -15.62 -1.12
C ARG A 5 10.72 -16.34 -2.44
N ASP A 6 9.88 -17.38 -2.40
CA ASP A 6 9.48 -18.17 -3.54
C ASP A 6 8.61 -17.42 -4.57
N LEU A 7 8.03 -16.29 -4.18
CA LEU A 7 7.23 -15.44 -5.06
C LEU A 7 7.99 -14.24 -5.60
N VAL A 8 9.20 -13.94 -5.11
CA VAL A 8 9.97 -12.76 -5.53
C VAL A 8 10.20 -12.83 -7.03
N THR A 9 9.85 -11.77 -7.74
CA THR A 9 10.01 -11.69 -9.19
C THR A 9 11.50 -11.73 -9.53
N PRO A 10 11.96 -12.62 -10.43
CA PRO A 10 13.38 -12.71 -10.80
C PRO A 10 13.96 -11.36 -11.22
N GLY A 11 15.16 -11.04 -10.72
CA GLY A 11 15.83 -9.77 -10.99
C GLY A 11 15.36 -8.57 -10.15
N THR A 12 14.39 -8.75 -9.25
CA THR A 12 13.94 -7.66 -8.36
C THR A 12 14.97 -7.43 -7.24
N PRO A 13 15.48 -6.20 -7.06
CA PRO A 13 16.42 -5.89 -5.98
C PRO A 13 15.73 -6.03 -4.61
N LEU A 14 16.51 -6.42 -3.59
CA LEU A 14 16.07 -6.55 -2.20
C LEU A 14 17.03 -5.76 -1.28
N PRO A 15 16.58 -4.69 -0.60
CA PRO A 15 15.22 -4.14 -0.63
C PRO A 15 14.86 -3.57 -2.02
N THR A 16 13.57 -3.59 -2.35
CA THR A 16 13.05 -3.10 -3.62
C THR A 16 12.81 -1.60 -3.53
N PRO A 17 13.46 -0.78 -4.36
CA PRO A 17 13.33 0.67 -4.28
C PRO A 17 11.95 1.09 -4.79
N TRP A 18 11.41 2.14 -4.17
CA TRP A 18 10.19 2.84 -4.54
C TRP A 18 10.28 4.25 -3.98
N ASP A 19 9.47 5.17 -4.50
CA ASP A 19 9.52 6.60 -4.12
C ASP A 19 8.87 6.88 -2.75
N LYS A 20 9.39 6.24 -1.71
CA LYS A 20 8.86 6.25 -0.34
C LYS A 20 8.73 7.66 0.23
N ASP A 21 9.79 8.47 0.11
CA ASP A 21 9.81 9.80 0.71
C ASP A 21 8.73 10.71 0.11
N GLU A 22 8.42 10.55 -1.18
CA GLU A 22 7.34 11.29 -1.83
C GLU A 22 5.97 10.84 -1.34
N TYR A 23 5.77 9.53 -1.21
CA TYR A 23 4.56 8.98 -0.63
C TYR A 23 4.32 9.46 0.81
N GLU A 24 5.36 9.44 1.65
CA GLU A 24 5.27 9.86 3.04
C GLU A 24 4.95 11.36 3.16
N ARG A 25 5.54 12.22 2.33
CA ARG A 25 5.20 13.64 2.28
C ARG A 25 3.73 13.86 1.93
N ASN A 26 3.25 13.26 0.83
CA ASN A 26 1.85 13.41 0.43
C ASN A 26 0.89 12.87 1.51
N SER A 27 1.20 11.73 2.11
CA SER A 27 0.42 11.14 3.21
C SER A 27 0.32 12.11 4.40
N GLN A 28 1.42 12.73 4.82
CA GLN A 28 1.43 13.71 5.91
C GLN A 28 0.59 14.95 5.58
N GLU A 29 0.65 15.45 4.34
CA GLU A 29 -0.16 16.57 3.88
C GLU A 29 -1.66 16.24 3.90
N VAL A 30 -2.04 15.06 3.39
CA VAL A 30 -3.43 14.61 3.40
C VAL A 30 -3.93 14.41 4.82
N GLN A 31 -3.15 13.81 5.72
CA GLN A 31 -3.54 13.68 7.13
C GLN A 31 -3.71 15.04 7.80
N THR A 32 -2.89 16.03 7.45
CA THR A 32 -3.03 17.40 7.98
C THR A 32 -4.33 18.06 7.51
N LYS A 33 -4.63 17.97 6.21
CA LYS A 33 -5.91 18.45 5.64
C LYS A 33 -7.10 17.75 6.29
N ARG A 34 -7.02 16.43 6.47
CA ARG A 34 -8.06 15.61 7.09
C ARG A 34 -8.31 16.00 8.56
N ARG A 35 -7.26 16.26 9.34
CA ARG A 35 -7.38 16.76 10.72
C ARG A 35 -8.06 18.13 10.75
N ALA A 36 -7.68 19.04 9.85
CA ALA A 36 -8.27 20.37 9.77
C ALA A 36 -9.77 20.34 9.40
N LEU A 37 -10.17 19.48 8.46
CA LEU A 37 -11.59 19.30 8.10
C LEU A 37 -12.41 18.80 9.29
N ARG A 38 -11.89 17.80 10.03
CA ARG A 38 -12.57 17.28 11.22
C ARG A 38 -12.68 18.30 12.35
N ALA A 39 -11.62 19.07 12.59
CA ALA A 39 -11.62 20.11 13.62
C ALA A 39 -12.68 21.20 13.35
N LYS A 40 -13.06 21.39 12.09
CA LYS A 40 -14.08 22.35 11.66
C LYS A 40 -15.49 21.76 11.56
N ASP A 41 -15.65 20.47 11.86
CA ASP A 41 -16.89 19.71 11.61
C ASP A 41 -17.40 19.91 10.17
N ALA A 42 -16.46 19.88 9.21
CA ALA A 42 -16.75 20.13 7.80
C ALA A 42 -17.73 19.09 7.23
N ALA A 43 -18.46 19.47 6.19
CA ALA A 43 -19.44 18.59 5.57
C ALA A 43 -18.80 17.30 5.04
N GLU A 44 -19.53 16.18 5.13
CA GLU A 44 -19.03 14.87 4.69
C GLU A 44 -18.58 14.89 3.21
N SER A 45 -19.25 15.67 2.36
CA SER A 45 -18.86 15.87 0.95
C SER A 45 -17.45 16.42 0.78
N GLU A 46 -16.96 17.27 1.69
CA GLU A 46 -15.60 17.81 1.65
C GLU A 46 -14.57 16.75 2.03
N MET A 47 -14.88 15.94 3.06
CA MET A 47 -14.07 14.78 3.43
C MET A 47 -14.00 13.76 2.29
N ASN A 48 -15.14 13.45 1.67
CA ASN A 48 -15.22 12.51 0.55
C ASN A 48 -14.44 13.01 -0.67
N LYS A 49 -14.46 14.32 -0.95
CA LYS A 49 -13.64 14.92 -2.01
C LYS A 49 -12.15 14.77 -1.74
N LEU A 50 -11.69 14.98 -0.50
CA LEU A 50 -10.29 14.78 -0.11
C LEU A 50 -9.87 13.32 -0.29
N LEU A 51 -10.68 12.37 0.18
CA LEU A 51 -10.40 10.93 0.08
C LEU A 51 -10.42 10.42 -1.35
N ALA A 52 -11.31 10.95 -2.21
CA ALA A 52 -11.32 10.63 -3.64
C ALA A 52 -10.02 11.11 -4.32
N GLY A 53 -9.56 12.32 -3.99
CA GLY A 53 -8.28 12.82 -4.50
C GLY A 53 -7.07 12.02 -4.01
N GLU A 54 -7.06 11.60 -2.74
CA GLU A 54 -6.02 10.72 -2.19
C GLU A 54 -5.99 9.37 -2.93
N LEU A 55 -7.16 8.79 -3.20
CA LEU A 55 -7.32 7.54 -3.94
C LEU A 55 -6.76 7.64 -5.36
N ASP A 56 -7.17 8.67 -6.12
CA ASP A 56 -6.74 8.84 -7.51
C ASP A 56 -5.22 9.08 -7.61
N TRP A 57 -4.69 9.84 -6.65
CA TRP A 57 -3.26 10.08 -6.54
C TRP A 57 -2.50 8.80 -6.20
N SER A 58 -2.92 8.03 -5.18
CA SER A 58 -2.20 6.82 -4.77
C SER A 58 -2.21 5.76 -5.86
N THR A 59 -3.34 5.57 -6.56
CA THR A 59 -3.42 4.64 -7.70
C THR A 59 -2.46 5.02 -8.82
N SER A 60 -2.41 6.30 -9.19
CA SER A 60 -1.52 6.76 -10.26
C SER A 60 -0.05 6.67 -9.83
N PHE A 61 0.25 7.12 -8.61
CA PHE A 61 1.61 7.19 -8.08
C PHE A 61 2.23 5.80 -7.88
N LEU A 62 1.52 4.90 -7.18
CA LEU A 62 2.02 3.56 -6.89
C LEU A 62 1.99 2.66 -8.14
N GLY A 63 0.97 2.81 -9.00
CA GLY A 63 0.89 2.11 -10.28
C GLY A 63 1.97 2.53 -11.29
N GLY A 64 2.49 3.75 -11.18
CA GLY A 64 3.58 4.29 -12.02
C GLY A 64 4.99 3.90 -11.59
N GLN A 65 5.16 3.24 -10.44
CA GLN A 65 6.48 2.88 -9.90
C GLN A 65 7.23 1.89 -10.80
N LYS A 66 8.56 2.01 -10.86
CA LYS A 66 9.42 1.11 -11.66
C LYS A 66 9.17 -0.38 -11.39
N PHE A 67 8.88 -0.72 -10.14
CA PHE A 67 8.64 -2.10 -9.69
C PHE A 67 7.17 -2.36 -9.33
N ALA A 68 6.22 -1.57 -9.86
CA ALA A 68 4.80 -1.66 -9.51
C ALA A 68 4.18 -3.06 -9.71
N ARG A 69 4.69 -3.82 -10.68
CA ARG A 69 4.21 -5.19 -11.00
C ARG A 69 5.12 -6.30 -10.48
N ALA A 70 6.10 -5.99 -9.64
CA ALA A 70 7.04 -6.98 -9.11
C ALA A 70 6.66 -7.38 -7.67
N VAL A 71 6.85 -8.67 -7.35
CA VAL A 71 6.93 -9.10 -5.95
C VAL A 71 8.35 -8.88 -5.47
N GLY A 72 8.51 -8.14 -4.39
CA GLY A 72 9.79 -7.75 -3.83
C GLY A 72 9.76 -7.61 -2.32
N ALA A 73 10.54 -6.66 -1.81
CA ALA A 73 10.56 -6.26 -0.41
C ALA A 73 10.61 -4.73 -0.34
N PHE A 74 9.44 -4.10 -0.34
CA PHE A 74 9.27 -2.65 -0.29
C PHE A 74 9.26 -2.21 1.17
N GLU A 75 10.18 -1.33 1.57
CA GLU A 75 10.29 -0.88 2.96
C GLU A 75 9.08 -0.04 3.39
N GLY A 76 8.66 -0.19 4.64
CA GLY A 76 7.50 0.46 5.23
C GLY A 76 6.32 -0.50 5.30
N ALA A 77 6.01 -0.97 6.52
CA ALA A 77 4.91 -1.91 6.77
C ALA A 77 4.51 -1.93 8.25
N SER A 78 3.28 -2.36 8.55
CA SER A 78 2.80 -2.55 9.92
C SER A 78 2.99 -1.33 10.82
N TYR A 79 2.73 -0.13 10.28
CA TYR A 79 2.89 1.16 10.96
C TYR A 79 4.35 1.56 11.28
N GLU A 80 5.33 0.74 10.87
CA GLU A 80 6.75 1.07 10.97
C GLU A 80 7.28 1.56 9.63
N PRO A 81 7.88 2.75 9.56
CA PRO A 81 8.40 3.29 8.30
C PRO A 81 9.64 2.52 7.85
N LYS A 82 10.50 2.04 8.76
CA LYS A 82 11.79 1.42 8.45
C LYS A 82 11.92 0.03 9.05
N GLY A 83 12.75 -0.81 8.43
CA GLY A 83 13.09 -2.16 8.96
C GLY A 83 12.02 -3.25 8.77
N LEU A 84 10.77 -2.87 8.46
CA LEU A 84 9.72 -3.80 8.02
C LEU A 84 9.44 -3.63 6.52
N TYR A 85 9.03 -4.74 5.87
CA TYR A 85 8.86 -4.81 4.43
C TYR A 85 7.51 -5.41 4.05
N ARG A 86 6.90 -4.83 3.02
CA ARG A 86 5.72 -5.37 2.34
C ARG A 86 6.10 -6.02 1.00
N PRO A 87 5.30 -6.98 0.51
CA PRO A 87 5.68 -7.80 -0.64
C PRO A 87 5.51 -7.12 -2.01
N GLU A 88 4.63 -6.14 -2.12
CA GLU A 88 4.39 -5.37 -3.36
C GLU A 88 4.28 -3.89 -3.01
N VAL A 89 4.53 -3.01 -3.98
CA VAL A 89 4.52 -1.55 -3.74
C VAL A 89 3.16 -1.07 -3.27
N ASP A 90 2.09 -1.72 -3.75
CA ASP A 90 0.71 -1.43 -3.40
C ASP A 90 -0.09 -2.71 -3.09
N CYS A 91 -1.12 -2.54 -2.26
CA CYS A 91 -2.05 -3.57 -1.80
C CYS A 91 -3.20 -2.88 -1.08
N VAL A 92 -4.41 -3.45 -1.12
CA VAL A 92 -5.56 -3.00 -0.31
C VAL A 92 -5.28 -3.02 1.22
N MET A 93 -4.28 -3.78 1.66
CA MET A 93 -3.82 -3.79 3.05
C MET A 93 -2.88 -2.61 3.39
N PHE A 94 -2.55 -1.76 2.41
CA PHE A 94 -1.67 -0.60 2.53
C PHE A 94 -2.41 0.70 2.17
N THR A 95 -3.06 0.73 1.01
CA THR A 95 -3.85 1.88 0.56
C THR A 95 -5.33 1.52 0.40
N ARG A 96 -6.18 2.53 0.25
CA ARG A 96 -7.63 2.37 -0.02
C ARG A 96 -7.94 2.41 -1.50
N ASP A 97 -6.94 2.20 -2.33
CA ASP A 97 -6.99 2.43 -3.76
C ASP A 97 -7.57 1.21 -4.50
N LYS A 98 -7.58 1.23 -5.84
CA LYS A 98 -8.27 0.21 -6.65
C LYS A 98 -7.39 -0.97 -7.10
N VAL A 99 -6.32 -1.31 -6.37
CA VAL A 99 -5.40 -2.42 -6.76
C VAL A 99 -5.78 -3.82 -6.25
N GLY A 100 -6.61 -3.93 -5.21
CA GLY A 100 -6.97 -5.20 -4.59
C GLY A 100 -5.84 -5.83 -3.76
N PHE A 101 -5.93 -7.14 -3.45
CA PHE A 101 -4.89 -7.84 -2.69
C PHE A 101 -3.66 -8.12 -3.55
N CYS A 102 -2.46 -7.84 -3.03
CA CYS A 102 -1.21 -8.28 -3.65
C CYS A 102 -1.11 -9.82 -3.73
N ARG A 103 -0.24 -10.36 -4.58
CA ARG A 103 -0.09 -11.81 -4.82
C ARG A 103 0.23 -12.59 -3.56
N VAL A 104 0.99 -12.00 -2.63
CA VAL A 104 1.31 -12.65 -1.35
C VAL A 104 0.09 -12.71 -0.43
N CYS A 105 -0.73 -11.65 -0.39
CA CYS A 105 -2.00 -11.64 0.34
C CYS A 105 -3.00 -12.61 -0.27
N GLN A 106 -3.14 -12.63 -1.61
CA GLN A 106 -4.00 -13.59 -2.31
C GLN A 106 -3.65 -15.03 -1.95
N ARG A 107 -2.36 -15.39 -2.01
CA ARG A 107 -1.88 -16.72 -1.59
C ARG A 107 -2.17 -17.01 -0.12
N ALA A 108 -2.02 -16.03 0.77
CA ALA A 108 -2.30 -16.19 2.19
C ALA A 108 -3.80 -16.45 2.43
N ILE A 109 -4.68 -15.68 1.78
CA ILE A 109 -6.14 -15.83 1.88
C ILE A 109 -6.56 -17.20 1.34
N ALA A 110 -6.05 -17.60 0.16
CA ALA A 110 -6.36 -18.91 -0.43
C ALA A 110 -6.00 -20.07 0.50
N ARG A 111 -4.84 -19.99 1.20
CA ARG A 111 -4.44 -21.01 2.18
C ARG A 111 -5.37 -21.10 3.38
N ILE A 112 -5.91 -19.97 3.85
CA ILE A 112 -6.87 -19.96 4.96
C ILE A 112 -8.20 -20.55 4.51
N ILE A 113 -8.68 -20.20 3.31
CA ILE A 113 -9.90 -20.79 2.73
C ILE A 113 -9.73 -22.30 2.62
N ASP A 114 -8.64 -22.77 1.99
CA ASP A 114 -8.36 -24.20 1.81
C ASP A 114 -8.31 -24.95 3.15
N MET A 115 -7.73 -24.34 4.21
CA MET A 115 -7.67 -24.94 5.55
C MET A 115 -9.06 -25.17 6.16
N HIS A 116 -10.07 -24.38 5.77
CA HIS A 116 -11.42 -24.45 6.33
C HIS A 116 -12.44 -25.11 5.38
N SER A 117 -12.09 -25.37 4.13
CA SER A 117 -13.00 -25.93 3.13
C SER A 117 -12.53 -27.24 2.49
N ARG A 118 -11.34 -27.74 2.84
CA ARG A 118 -10.79 -29.00 2.34
C ARG A 118 -10.43 -29.95 3.48
#